data_AF-A0A834HS99-F1
#
_entry.id   AF-A0A834HS99-F1
#
_cell.length_a   1.000
_cell.length_b   1.000
_cell.length_c   1.000
_cell.angle_alpha   90.00
_cell.angle_beta   90.00
_cell.angle_gamma   90.00
#
_symmetry.space_group_name_H-M   'P 1'
#
loop_
_entity.id
_entity.type
_entity.pdbx_description
1 polymer ?
#
loop_
_entity_poly.entity_id
_entity_poly.type
_entity_poly.pdbx_seq_one_letter_code
_entity_poly.pdbx_strand_id
1 'polypeptide(L)' 'MKLITCFLWAVYFLAENDAASILGIFPFPGSSHYVMFKEVMIGLARRGHEVDVVTHFPSTESVP' A
#
# COMPACT_ATOMS: atom_id res chain seq x y z
N MET A 1 1.79 -10.07 -37.35
CA MET A 1 1.60 -10.85 -36.10
C MET A 1 2.45 -10.32 -34.95
N LYS A 2 3.79 -10.20 -35.09
CA LYS A 2 4.70 -9.69 -34.04
C LYS A 2 4.35 -8.28 -33.48
N LEU A 3 3.93 -7.35 -34.34
CA LEU A 3 3.51 -6.00 -33.94
C LEU A 3 2.25 -6.00 -33.08
N ILE A 4 1.28 -6.86 -33.41
CA ILE A 4 0.04 -7.01 -32.65
C ILE A 4 0.36 -7.59 -31.27
N THR A 5 1.26 -8.58 -31.18
CA THR A 5 1.72 -9.09 -29.89
C THR A 5 2.45 -8.03 -29.07
N CYS A 6 3.36 -7.24 -29.66
CA CYS A 6 4.01 -6.15 -28.94
C CYS A 6 3.01 -5.09 -28.42
N PHE A 7 1.99 -4.76 -29.22
CA PHE A 7 0.96 -3.81 -28.83
C PHE A 7 0.11 -4.32 -27.66
N LEU A 8 -0.30 -5.60 -27.68
CA LEU A 8 -1.04 -6.21 -26.58
C LEU A 8 -0.23 -6.24 -25.27
N TRP A 9 1.06 -6.52 -25.35
CA TRP A 9 1.96 -6.43 -24.19
C TRP A 9 2.05 -4.99 -23.65
N ALA A 10 2.21 -4.00 -24.52
CA ALA A 10 2.27 -2.60 -24.11
C ALA A 10 0.98 -2.13 -23.41
N VAL A 11 -0.19 -2.53 -23.91
CA VAL A 11 -1.49 -2.21 -23.28
C VAL A 11 -1.62 -2.88 -21.92
N TYR A 12 -1.17 -4.13 -21.76
CA TYR A 12 -1.19 -4.82 -20.47
C TYR A 12 -0.30 -4.14 -19.42
N PHE A 13 0.86 -3.61 -19.82
CA PHE A 13 1.74 -2.85 -18.92
C PHE A 13 1.21 -1.46 -18.57
N LEU A 14 0.37 -0.88 -19.43
CA LEU A 14 -0.27 0.42 -19.19
C LEU A 14 -1.58 0.32 -18.40
N ALA A 15 -2.09 -0.89 -18.18
CA ALA A 15 -3.23 -1.09 -17.29
C ALA A 15 -2.82 -0.66 -15.87
N GLU A 16 -3.52 0.32 -15.32
CA GLU A 16 -3.38 0.70 -13.91
C GLU A 16 -3.51 -0.55 -13.05
N ASN A 17 -2.50 -0.80 -12.20
CA ASN A 17 -2.67 -1.77 -11.13
C ASN A 17 -3.51 -1.09 -10.06
N ASP A 18 -4.73 -1.58 -9.84
CA ASP A 18 -5.62 -1.11 -8.78
C ASP A 18 -4.97 -1.34 -7.41
N ALA A 19 -4.27 -0.32 -6.92
CA ALA A 19 -3.74 -0.33 -5.58
C ALA A 19 -4.91 -0.16 -4.61
N ALA A 20 -5.15 -1.18 -3.78
CA ALA A 20 -6.25 -1.17 -2.82
C ALA A 20 -6.14 0.00 -1.81
N SER A 21 -7.29 0.56 -1.45
CA SER A 21 -7.46 1.48 -0.32
C SER A 21 -7.70 0.67 0.97
N ILE A 22 -6.82 0.85 1.96
CA ILE A 22 -6.75 0.01 3.17
C ILE A 22 -6.89 0.88 4.42
N LEU A 23 -7.84 0.54 5.29
CA LEU A 23 -8.01 1.17 6.60
C LEU A 23 -7.53 0.22 7.70
N GLY A 24 -6.47 0.59 8.41
CA GLY A 24 -5.93 -0.14 9.57
C GLY A 24 -6.40 0.48 10.89
N ILE A 25 -7.21 -0.24 11.67
CA ILE A 25 -7.67 0.20 12.99
C ILE A 25 -6.99 -0.65 14.08
N PHE A 26 -6.21 0.00 14.94
CA PHE A 26 -5.45 -0.66 16.02
C PHE A 26 -5.89 -0.11 17.39
N PRO A 27 -6.95 -0.69 17.99
CA PRO A 27 -7.56 -0.14 19.20
C PRO A 27 -6.76 -0.45 20.47
N PHE A 28 -5.84 -1.42 20.43
CA PHE A 28 -5.02 -1.77 21.60
C PHE A 28 -3.88 -0.76 21.78
N PRO A 29 -3.77 -0.08 22.94
CA PRO A 29 -2.76 0.96 23.18
C PRO A 29 -1.40 0.37 23.60
N GLY A 30 -0.98 -0.73 22.98
CA GLY A 30 0.32 -1.37 23.24
C GLY A 30 1.33 -1.11 22.12
N SER A 31 2.43 -0.43 22.43
CA SER A 31 3.46 -0.08 21.44
C SER A 31 4.11 -1.31 20.81
N SER A 32 4.33 -2.36 21.61
CA SER A 32 4.85 -3.66 21.15
C SER A 32 3.91 -4.36 20.17
N HIS A 33 2.61 -4.08 20.23
CA HIS A 33 1.63 -4.63 19.31
C HIS A 33 1.58 -3.79 18.03
N TYR A 34 1.63 -2.47 18.17
CA TYR A 34 1.57 -1.55 17.03
C TYR A 34 2.84 -1.59 16.16
N VAL A 35 4.03 -1.77 16.73
CA VAL A 35 5.29 -1.74 15.97
C VAL A 35 5.32 -2.75 14.82
N MET A 36 4.74 -3.94 15.01
CA MET A 36 4.60 -4.94 13.95
C MET A 36 3.67 -4.45 12.84
N PHE A 37 2.50 -3.93 13.20
CA PHE A 37 1.51 -3.48 12.21
C PHE A 37 1.98 -2.24 11.45
N LYS A 38 2.72 -1.34 12.12
CA LYS A 38 3.33 -0.16 11.50
C LYS A 38 4.17 -0.55 10.29
N GLU A 39 5.06 -1.52 10.42
CA GLU A 39 5.93 -1.94 9.31
C GLU A 39 5.14 -2.56 8.15
N VAL A 40 4.04 -3.26 8.43
CA VAL A 40 3.13 -3.78 7.39
C VAL A 40 2.44 -2.63 6.65
N MET A 41 1.88 -1.66 7.38
CA MET A 41 1.19 -0.51 6.78
C MET A 41 2.13 0.33 5.92
N ILE A 42 3.36 0.58 6.38
CA ILE A 42 4.39 1.27 5.59
C ILE A 42 4.74 0.44 4.33
N GLY A 43 4.87 -0.87 4.46
CA GLY A 43 5.17 -1.76 3.33
C GLY A 43 4.07 -1.84 2.27
N LEU A 44 2.81 -1.62 2.67
CA LEU A 44 1.67 -1.50 1.76
C LEU A 44 1.68 -0.14 1.06
N ALA A 45 1.85 0.94 1.82
CA ALA A 45 1.95 2.29 1.27
C ALA A 45 3.07 2.39 0.22
N ARG A 46 4.27 1.88 0.53
CA ARG A 46 5.41 1.83 -0.43
C ARG A 46 5.16 1.02 -1.70
N ARG A 47 4.14 0.16 -1.73
CA ARG A 47 3.72 -0.59 -2.94
C ARG A 47 2.64 0.14 -3.74
N GLY A 48 2.27 1.34 -3.33
CA GLY A 48 1.28 2.19 -3.99
C GLY A 48 -0.13 2.08 -3.40
N HIS A 49 -0.34 1.27 -2.35
CA HIS A 49 -1.64 1.21 -1.67
C HIS A 49 -1.91 2.50 -0.90
N GLU A 50 -3.14 2.99 -0.98
CA GLU A 50 -3.61 4.06 -0.07
C GLU A 50 -3.87 3.43 1.30
N VAL A 51 -3.22 3.93 2.35
CA VAL A 51 -3.30 3.34 3.69
C VAL A 51 -3.59 4.40 4.73
N ASP A 52 -4.75 4.30 5.38
CA ASP A 52 -5.13 5.11 6.53
C ASP A 52 -4.99 4.30 7.81
N VAL A 53 -4.40 4.89 8.85
CA VAL A 53 -4.14 4.18 10.11
C VAL A 53 -4.72 4.95 11.30
N VAL A 54 -5.64 4.30 12.02
CA VAL A 54 -6.17 4.77 13.31
C VAL A 54 -5.44 4.03 14.42
N THR A 55 -4.66 4.76 15.21
CA THR A 55 -3.81 4.20 16.27
C THR A 55 -3.61 5.23 17.39
N HIS A 56 -3.18 4.74 18.55
CA HIS A 56 -2.79 5.58 19.69
C HIS A 56 -1.38 6.19 19.54
N PHE A 57 -0.64 5.76 18.50
CA PHE A 57 0.77 6.11 18.30
C PHE A 57 0.94 6.99 17.05
N PRO A 58 1.11 8.32 17.19
CA PRO A 58 1.26 9.21 16.05
C PRO A 58 2.54 8.90 15.26
N SER A 59 2.45 8.93 13.93
CA SER A 59 3.60 8.86 13.02
C SER A 59 4.01 10.27 12.58
N THR A 60 5.30 10.58 12.63
CA THR A 60 5.86 11.81 12.07
C THR A 60 6.27 11.68 10.61
N GLU A 61 6.26 10.47 10.06
CA GLU A 61 6.68 10.20 8.69
C GLU A 61 5.47 10.02 7.77
N SER A 62 5.41 10.83 6.72
CA SER A 62 4.57 10.60 5.55
C SER A 62 5.28 9.59 4.65
N VAL A 63 4.66 8.42 4.46
CA VAL A 63 5.14 7.44 3.48
C VAL A 63 4.70 7.91 2.09
N PRO A 64 5.60 7.97 1.10
CA PRO A 64 5.28 8.38 -0.27
C PRO A 64 4.38 7.38 -0.99
#